data_AF-A0A7X8EN61-F1
#
_entry.id   AF-A0A7X8EN61-F1
#
_cell.length_a   1.000
_cell.length_b   1.000
_cell.length_c   1.000
_cell.angle_alpha   90.00
_cell.angle_beta   90.00
_cell.angle_gamma   90.00
#
_symmetry.space_group_name_H-M   'P 1'
#
loop_
_entity.id
_entity.type
_entity.pdbx_description
1 polymer ?
#
loop_
_entity_poly.entity_id
_entity_poly.type
_entity_poly.pdbx_seq_one_letter_code
_entity_poly.pdbx_strand_id
1 'polypeptide(L)'
;PEETDAPPPLRALEKNLALQAPRLPFSGRKGFLRAVVDPLVRRLHLALAARRKRTTPTQEALICGLVEKALALGPEGLTTAEKTTLLRSPEGLAKLHRQVWRLDDGEAAARWSLPPP
;
A
#
# COMPACT_ATOMS: atom_id res chain seq x y z
N PRO A 1 39.53 -20.05 5.80
CA PRO A 1 38.05 -20.04 5.89
C PRO A 1 37.60 -18.99 6.91
N GLU A 2 37.61 -17.71 6.51
CA GLU A 2 37.10 -16.59 7.32
C GLU A 2 35.88 -15.93 6.66
N GLU A 3 35.38 -16.52 5.58
CA GLU A 3 34.37 -15.97 4.68
C GLU A 3 32.93 -16.38 5.07
N THR A 4 32.71 -16.65 6.36
CA THR A 4 31.42 -17.09 6.90
C THR A 4 30.89 -16.22 8.02
N ASP A 5 31.69 -15.37 8.66
CA ASP A 5 31.19 -14.51 9.73
C ASP A 5 30.89 -13.11 9.19
N ALA A 6 29.62 -12.72 9.24
CA ALA A 6 29.19 -11.41 8.80
C ALA A 6 29.88 -10.34 9.67
N PRO A 7 30.38 -9.23 9.07
CA PRO A 7 31.08 -8.20 9.82
C PRO A 7 30.21 -7.64 10.95
N PRO A 8 30.82 -7.12 12.03
CA PRO A 8 30.11 -6.70 13.25
C PRO A 8 28.86 -5.81 13.03
N PRO A 9 28.86 -4.84 12.07
CA PRO A 9 27.68 -4.05 11.77
C PRO A 9 26.51 -4.88 11.23
N LEU A 10 26.78 -5.89 10.39
CA LEU A 10 25.75 -6.76 9.82
C LEU A 10 25.16 -7.70 10.87
N ARG A 11 25.98 -8.26 11.77
CA ARG A 11 25.49 -9.05 12.91
C ARG A 11 24.65 -8.24 13.88
N ALA A 12 25.03 -6.97 14.13
CA ALA A 12 24.23 -6.06 14.96
C ALA A 12 22.89 -5.72 14.28
N LEU A 13 22.90 -5.49 12.97
CA LEU A 13 21.69 -5.28 12.18
C LEU A 13 20.76 -6.49 12.21
N GLU A 14 21.28 -7.69 11.97
CA GLU A 14 20.51 -8.95 12.02
C GLU A 14 19.89 -9.19 13.40
N LYS A 15 20.65 -8.96 14.48
CA LYS A 15 20.11 -9.03 15.85
C LYS A 15 18.99 -8.03 16.08
N ASN A 16 19.16 -6.78 15.64
CA ASN A 16 18.12 -5.76 15.76
C ASN A 16 16.88 -6.11 14.95
N LEU A 17 17.04 -6.62 13.73
CA LEU A 17 15.93 -7.10 12.90
C LEU A 17 15.23 -8.33 13.51
N ALA A 18 15.97 -9.24 14.15
CA ALA A 18 15.37 -10.40 14.82
C ALA A 18 14.56 -10.01 16.07
N LEU A 19 15.02 -9.00 16.82
CA LEU A 19 14.29 -8.41 17.95
C LEU A 19 13.08 -7.60 17.47
N GLN A 20 13.20 -6.98 16.31
CA GLN A 20 12.12 -6.33 15.57
C GLN A 20 11.50 -7.33 14.59
N ALA A 21 10.97 -8.47 15.06
CA ALA A 21 10.13 -9.34 14.23
C ALA A 21 9.23 -8.45 13.37
N PRO A 22 9.22 -8.59 12.02
CA PRO A 22 8.84 -7.50 11.12
C PRO A 22 7.36 -7.23 11.23
N ARG A 23 6.99 -6.49 12.27
CA ARG A 23 5.82 -5.64 12.30
C ARG A 23 6.24 -4.46 11.44
N LEU A 24 6.20 -4.67 10.13
CA LEU A 24 6.03 -3.55 9.22
C LEU A 24 4.98 -2.64 9.90
N PRO A 25 5.12 -1.31 9.89
CA PRO A 25 4.15 -0.40 10.53
C PRO A 25 2.71 -0.55 10.00
N PHE A 26 2.53 -1.46 9.03
CA PHE A 26 1.34 -1.89 8.34
C PHE A 26 0.77 -3.25 8.80
N SER A 27 1.44 -4.01 9.65
CA SER A 27 1.05 -5.39 10.02
C SER A 27 -0.24 -5.48 10.83
N GLY A 28 -0.60 -4.42 11.56
CA GLY A 28 -1.89 -4.29 12.25
C GLY A 28 -3.05 -3.82 11.36
N ARG A 29 -2.77 -3.40 10.13
CA ARG A 29 -3.77 -2.84 9.21
C ARG A 29 -4.55 -3.97 8.55
N LYS A 30 -5.86 -3.78 8.40
CA LYS A 30 -6.76 -4.79 7.81
C LYS A 30 -7.36 -4.30 6.49
N GLY A 31 -7.68 -5.25 5.61
CA GLY A 31 -8.47 -5.00 4.40
C GLY A 31 -7.86 -4.01 3.41
N PHE A 32 -8.68 -3.07 2.95
CA PHE A 32 -8.36 -2.11 1.89
C PHE A 32 -7.12 -1.24 2.21
N LEU A 33 -7.02 -0.75 3.45
CA LEU A 33 -5.90 0.09 3.89
C LEU A 33 -4.56 -0.63 3.69
N ARG A 34 -4.50 -1.93 4.01
CA ARG A 34 -3.29 -2.74 3.84
C ARG A 34 -2.95 -2.92 2.36
N ALA A 35 -3.93 -3.21 1.51
CA ALA A 35 -3.69 -3.33 0.06
C ALA A 35 -3.19 -2.03 -0.59
N VAL A 36 -3.60 -0.88 -0.04
CA VAL A 36 -3.14 0.43 -0.53
C VAL A 36 -1.78 0.79 0.02
N VAL A 37 -1.54 0.63 1.32
CA VAL A 37 -0.37 1.23 1.98
C VAL A 37 0.81 0.26 2.11
N ASP A 38 0.57 -1.02 2.40
CA ASP A 38 1.61 -2.04 2.59
C ASP A 38 2.22 -2.44 1.22
N PRO A 39 3.50 -2.11 0.95
CA PRO A 39 4.12 -2.40 -0.35
C PRO A 39 4.21 -3.90 -0.66
N LEU A 40 4.32 -4.76 0.36
CA LEU A 40 4.40 -6.21 0.16
C LEU A 40 3.03 -6.78 -0.23
N VAL A 41 1.97 -6.37 0.48
CA VAL A 41 0.61 -6.78 0.13
C VAL A 41 0.19 -6.21 -1.22
N ARG A 42 0.57 -4.97 -1.52
CA ARG A 42 0.43 -4.38 -2.86
C ARG A 42 1.04 -5.28 -3.93
N ARG A 43 2.30 -5.69 -3.75
CA ARG A 43 3.02 -6.51 -4.73
C ARG A 43 2.36 -7.88 -4.90
N LEU A 44 1.96 -8.51 -3.79
CA LEU A 44 1.21 -9.77 -3.81
C LEU A 44 -0.13 -9.62 -4.54
N HIS A 45 -0.87 -8.55 -4.26
CA HIS A 45 -2.15 -8.26 -4.91
C HIS A 45 -1.99 -8.09 -6.43
N LEU A 46 -0.94 -7.39 -6.87
CA LEU A 46 -0.63 -7.24 -8.29
C LEU A 46 -0.20 -8.57 -8.94
N ALA A 47 0.57 -9.40 -8.24
CA ALA A 47 0.99 -10.70 -8.74
C ALA A 47 -0.18 -11.69 -8.88
N LEU A 48 -1.15 -11.64 -7.97
CA LEU A 48 -2.36 -12.48 -7.98
C LEU A 48 -3.50 -11.91 -8.83
N ALA A 49 -3.42 -10.64 -9.23
CA ALA A 49 -4.38 -10.07 -10.16
C ALA A 49 -4.23 -10.76 -11.52
N ALA A 50 -5.16 -11.66 -11.85
CA ALA A 50 -5.23 -12.29 -13.17
C ALA A 50 -5.13 -11.23 -14.28
N ARG A 51 -4.52 -11.57 -15.43
CA ARG A 51 -4.47 -10.68 -16.61
C ARG A 51 -5.89 -10.21 -16.93
N ARG A 52 -6.23 -8.98 -16.54
CA ARG A 52 -7.59 -8.45 -16.69
C ARG A 52 -7.81 -7.97 -18.12
N LYS A 53 -9.06 -8.05 -18.57
CA LYS A 53 -9.52 -7.44 -19.81
C LYS A 53 -9.20 -5.94 -19.79
N ARG A 54 -8.94 -5.36 -20.96
CA ARG A 54 -8.75 -3.92 -21.13
C ARG A 54 -9.93 -3.18 -20.51
N THR A 55 -9.62 -2.19 -19.71
CA THR A 55 -10.58 -1.29 -19.06
C THR A 55 -11.30 -0.48 -20.14
N THR A 56 -12.60 -0.22 -19.97
CA THR A 56 -13.34 0.69 -20.87
C THR A 56 -13.13 2.14 -20.42
N PRO A 57 -13.22 3.14 -21.31
CA PRO A 57 -13.05 4.55 -20.94
C PRO A 57 -14.00 4.99 -19.80
N THR A 58 -15.23 4.49 -19.80
CA THR A 58 -16.21 4.77 -18.73
C THR A 58 -15.76 4.21 -17.39
N GLN A 59 -15.17 3.01 -17.38
CA GLN A 59 -14.67 2.39 -16.17
C GLN A 59 -13.39 3.07 -15.67
N GLU A 60 -12.52 3.53 -16.58
CA GLU A 60 -11.35 4.34 -16.24
C GLU A 60 -11.75 5.66 -15.56
N ALA A 61 -12.72 6.38 -16.14
CA ALA A 61 -13.27 7.61 -15.55
C ALA A 61 -13.84 7.37 -14.15
N LEU A 62 -14.62 6.29 -13.97
CA LEU A 62 -15.14 5.90 -12.66
C LEU A 62 -13.99 5.66 -11.66
N ILE A 63 -12.97 4.90 -12.05
CA ILE A 63 -11.82 4.60 -11.19
C ILE A 63 -11.05 5.86 -10.83
N CYS A 64 -10.84 6.78 -11.78
CA CYS A 64 -10.19 8.07 -11.50
C CYS A 64 -10.96 8.88 -10.44
N GLY A 65 -12.28 8.99 -10.57
CA GLY A 65 -13.11 9.67 -9.58
C GLY A 65 -13.06 9.00 -8.20
N LEU A 66 -13.02 7.67 -8.14
CA LEU A 66 -12.86 6.94 -6.88
C LEU A 66 -11.48 7.17 -6.24
N VAL A 67 -10.42 7.28 -7.04
CA VAL A 67 -9.08 7.59 -6.54
C VAL A 67 -9.03 9.00 -5.94
N GLU A 68 -9.61 9.98 -6.62
CA GLU A 68 -9.68 11.37 -6.13
C GLU A 68 -10.50 11.47 -4.84
N LYS A 69 -11.68 10.83 -4.81
CA LYS A 69 -12.51 10.71 -3.60
C LYS A 69 -11.73 10.09 -2.44
N ALA A 70 -10.98 9.02 -2.70
CA ALA A 70 -10.18 8.34 -1.70
C ALA A 70 -9.06 9.24 -1.15
N LEU A 71 -8.40 10.03 -2.00
CA LEU A 71 -7.35 10.95 -1.56
C LEU A 71 -7.91 12.07 -0.70
N ALA A 72 -9.06 12.64 -1.08
CA ALA A 72 -9.67 13.74 -0.35
C ALA A 72 -10.25 13.29 1.01
N LEU A 73 -11.00 12.19 1.03
CA LEU A 73 -11.75 11.75 2.22
C LEU A 73 -11.04 10.64 3.01
N GLY A 74 -9.96 10.08 2.46
CA GLY A 74 -9.31 8.91 3.02
C GLY A 74 -10.07 7.60 2.78
N PRO A 75 -9.60 6.49 3.36
CA PRO A 75 -10.17 5.16 3.19
C PRO A 75 -11.60 5.03 3.77
N GLU A 76 -11.95 5.82 4.79
CA GLU A 76 -13.29 5.78 5.41
C GLU A 76 -14.36 6.51 4.58
N GLY A 77 -13.98 7.42 3.69
CA GLY A 77 -14.89 8.08 2.77
C GLY A 77 -15.40 7.20 1.62
N LEU A 78 -14.88 5.98 1.48
CA LEU A 78 -15.27 5.02 0.47
C LEU A 78 -16.24 3.97 1.03
N THR A 79 -17.31 3.70 0.28
CA THR A 79 -18.21 2.57 0.57
C THR A 79 -17.52 1.23 0.29
N THR A 80 -18.06 0.15 0.85
CA THR A 80 -17.55 -1.22 0.60
C THR A 80 -17.54 -1.59 -0.89
N ALA A 81 -18.55 -1.14 -1.64
CA ALA A 81 -18.63 -1.35 -3.08
C ALA A 81 -17.50 -0.61 -3.82
N GLU A 82 -17.25 0.66 -3.47
CA GLU A 82 -16.18 1.47 -4.06
C GLU A 82 -14.79 0.90 -3.74
N LYS A 83 -14.55 0.50 -2.48
CA LYS A 83 -13.33 -0.20 -2.05
C LYS A 83 -13.11 -1.47 -2.89
N THR A 84 -14.16 -2.26 -3.10
CA THR A 84 -14.10 -3.47 -3.91
C THR A 84 -13.79 -3.17 -5.38
N THR A 85 -14.40 -2.14 -5.95
CA THR A 85 -14.14 -1.68 -7.32
C THR A 85 -12.67 -1.29 -7.51
N LEU A 86 -12.10 -0.54 -6.55
CA LEU A 86 -10.68 -0.19 -6.57
C LEU A 86 -9.78 -1.42 -6.43
N LEU A 87 -10.08 -2.37 -5.53
CA LEU A 87 -9.32 -3.63 -5.42
C LEU A 87 -9.39 -4.47 -6.71
N ARG A 88 -10.49 -4.37 -7.44
CA ARG A 88 -10.71 -4.96 -8.76
C ARG A 88 -10.08 -4.16 -9.91
N SER A 89 -9.43 -3.03 -9.66
CA SER A 89 -8.63 -2.32 -10.66
C SER A 89 -7.15 -2.27 -10.26
N PRO A 90 -6.25 -3.02 -10.91
CA PRO A 90 -4.83 -2.99 -10.59
C PRO A 90 -4.24 -1.59 -10.83
N GLU A 91 -4.64 -0.95 -11.93
CA GLU A 91 -4.20 0.37 -12.36
C GLU A 91 -4.66 1.47 -11.38
N GLY A 92 -5.96 1.48 -11.05
CA GLY A 92 -6.52 2.44 -10.10
C GLY A 92 -5.92 2.31 -8.72
N LEU A 93 -5.80 1.07 -8.24
CA LEU A 93 -5.19 0.79 -6.96
C LEU A 93 -3.71 1.23 -6.99
N ALA A 94 -2.96 1.00 -8.08
CA ALA A 94 -1.56 1.41 -8.20
C ALA A 94 -1.39 2.94 -8.24
N LYS A 95 -2.29 3.65 -8.92
CA LYS A 95 -2.34 5.11 -8.91
C LYS A 95 -2.55 5.63 -7.48
N LEU A 96 -3.53 5.07 -6.78
CA LEU A 96 -3.82 5.42 -5.38
C LEU A 96 -2.62 5.19 -4.46
N HIS A 97 -1.93 4.04 -4.55
CA HIS A 97 -0.73 3.79 -3.76
C HIS A 97 0.32 4.87 -3.95
N ARG A 98 0.67 5.17 -5.20
CA ARG A 98 1.69 6.19 -5.48
C ARG A 98 1.31 7.56 -4.97
N GLN A 99 0.03 7.95 -5.08
CA GLN A 99 -0.44 9.25 -4.63
C GLN A 99 -0.48 9.36 -3.10
N VAL A 100 -0.93 8.29 -2.42
CA VAL A 100 -0.93 8.23 -0.95
C VAL A 100 0.47 8.39 -0.37
N TRP A 101 1.48 7.79 -1.02
CA TRP A 101 2.90 7.92 -0.62
C TRP A 101 3.55 9.26 -1.03
N ARG A 102 2.85 10.11 -1.78
CA ARG A 102 3.28 11.47 -2.15
C ARG A 102 2.48 12.55 -1.43
N LEU A 103 1.71 12.17 -0.41
CA LEU A 103 1.01 13.14 0.41
C LEU A 103 2.03 13.85 1.30
N ASP A 104 2.23 15.14 1.04
CA ASP A 104 3.06 16.01 1.88
C ASP A 104 2.26 16.58 3.07
N ASP A 105 0.93 16.49 3.00
CA ASP A 105 0.02 16.89 4.08
C ASP A 105 -0.06 15.82 5.18
N GLY A 106 0.38 16.17 6.38
CA GLY A 106 0.36 15.30 7.56
C GLY A 106 -1.04 14.85 7.97
N GLU A 107 -2.09 15.67 7.77
CA GLU A 107 -3.47 15.26 8.07
C GLU A 107 -3.97 14.23 7.06
N ALA A 108 -3.68 14.45 5.77
CA ALA A 108 -4.01 13.50 4.72
C ALA A 108 -3.25 12.18 4.93
N ALA A 109 -1.96 12.23 5.25
CA ALA A 109 -1.15 11.05 5.58
C ALA A 109 -1.70 10.29 6.80
N ALA A 110 -2.13 11.00 7.85
CA ALA A 110 -2.73 10.41 9.04
C ALA A 110 -4.03 9.64 8.74
N ARG A 111 -4.86 10.12 7.79
CA ARG A 111 -6.06 9.38 7.32
C ARG A 111 -5.71 8.03 6.68
N TRP A 112 -4.51 7.90 6.12
CA TRP A 112 -3.96 6.65 5.59
C TRP A 112 -3.13 5.87 6.62
N SER A 113 -3.12 6.33 7.87
CA SER A 113 -2.28 5.83 8.94
C SER A 113 -0.80 5.85 8.59
N LEU A 114 -0.36 6.72 7.69
CA LEU A 114 1.06 6.93 7.41
C LEU A 114 1.66 7.79 8.52
N PRO A 115 2.93 7.56 8.89
CA PRO A 115 3.65 8.52 9.70
C PRO A 115 3.70 9.86 8.94
N PRO A 116 3.66 11.01 9.65
CA PRO A 116 3.88 12.30 9.01
C PRO A 116 5.26 12.31 8.32
N PRO A 117 5.40 13.03 7.20
CA PRO A 117 6.66 13.16 6.48
C PRO A 117 7.76 13.85 7.32
#